data_AF-A0A1C5WJS8-F1
#
_entry.id   AF-A0A1C5WJS8-F1
#
_cell.length_a   1.000
_cell.length_b   1.000
_cell.length_c   1.000
_cell.angle_alpha   90.00
_cell.angle_beta   90.00
_cell.angle_gamma   90.00
#
_symmetry.space_group_name_H-M   'P 1'
#
loop_
_entity.id
_entity.type
_entity.pdbx_description
1 polymer ?
#
loop_
_entity_poly.entity_id
_entity_poly.type
_entity_poly.pdbx_seq_one_letter_code
_entity_poly.pdbx_strand_id
1 'polypeptide(L)'
;MPHGSGGGDLSGYAARMDELERKIIKARYKRIQILKEIRDHIERMEDENEKDVLVYRYIRNMKWEDIAVKMNYRRQHVLRIHGKALINFKM
;
A
#
# COMPACT_ATOMS: atom_id res chain seq x y z
N MET A 1 -6.19 49.10 -34.97
CA MET A 1 -6.82 47.78 -34.70
C MET A 1 -6.46 47.39 -33.28
N PRO A 2 -7.42 47.01 -32.42
CA PRO A 2 -7.08 46.64 -31.05
C PRO A 2 -6.43 45.25 -31.08
N HIS A 3 -5.19 45.16 -30.59
CA HIS A 3 -4.53 43.89 -30.32
C HIS A 3 -5.26 43.21 -29.17
N GLY A 4 -5.85 42.05 -29.43
CA GLY A 4 -6.50 41.24 -28.41
C GLY A 4 -5.48 40.76 -27.38
N SER A 5 -5.45 41.42 -26.23
CA SER A 5 -4.90 40.86 -24.99
C SER A 5 -5.94 39.87 -24.45
N GLY A 6 -5.68 38.56 -24.52
CA GLY A 6 -6.58 37.62 -23.86
C GLY A 6 -6.42 36.19 -24.30
N GLY A 7 -6.00 35.34 -23.36
CA GLY A 7 -6.00 33.89 -23.50
C GLY A 7 -4.60 33.32 -23.34
N GLY A 8 -4.19 33.05 -22.10
CA GLY A 8 -3.05 32.17 -21.88
C GLY A 8 -3.31 30.85 -22.61
N ASP A 9 -2.32 30.40 -23.39
CA ASP A 9 -2.40 29.23 -24.26
C ASP A 9 -3.00 28.03 -23.52
N LEU A 10 -4.27 27.74 -23.82
CA LEU A 10 -5.03 26.66 -23.19
C LEU A 10 -4.39 25.30 -23.48
N SER A 11 -3.61 25.18 -24.56
CA SER A 11 -2.88 23.95 -24.87
C SER A 11 -1.73 23.71 -23.88
N GLY A 12 -1.00 24.75 -23.46
CA GLY A 12 0.03 24.66 -22.43
C GLY A 12 -0.52 24.39 -21.02
N TYR A 13 -1.77 24.79 -20.74
CA TYR A 13 -2.46 24.36 -19.52
C TYR A 13 -2.89 22.89 -19.59
N ALA A 14 -3.53 22.48 -20.70
CA ALA A 14 -3.97 21.10 -20.91
C ALA A 14 -2.79 20.10 -20.85
N ALA A 15 -1.65 20.42 -21.49
CA ALA A 15 -0.46 19.58 -21.46
C ALA A 15 0.09 19.36 -20.03
N ARG A 16 0.06 20.40 -19.18
CA ARG A 16 0.48 20.29 -17.77
C ARG A 16 -0.51 19.46 -16.95
N MET A 17 -1.81 19.59 -17.23
CA MET A 17 -2.85 18.77 -16.59
C MET A 17 -2.66 17.28 -16.92
N ASP A 18 -2.48 16.94 -18.20
CA ASP A 18 -2.21 15.57 -18.66
C ASP A 18 -0.95 14.98 -18.02
N GLU A 19 0.12 15.77 -17.91
CA GLU A 19 1.37 15.33 -17.29
C GLU A 19 1.17 14.99 -15.81
N LEU A 20 0.43 15.82 -15.06
CA LEU A 20 0.11 15.58 -13.66
C LEU A 20 -0.77 14.35 -13.50
N GLU A 21 -1.78 14.18 -14.35
CA GLU A 21 -2.64 12.99 -14.34
C GLU A 21 -1.84 11.71 -14.57
N ARG A 22 -0.95 11.69 -15.58
CA ARG A 22 -0.06 10.55 -15.85
C ARG A 22 0.85 10.24 -14.66
N LYS A 23 1.39 11.26 -13.98
CA LYS A 23 2.21 11.09 -12.77
C LYS A 23 1.41 10.45 -11.64
N ILE A 24 0.18 10.90 -11.40
CA ILE A 24 -0.73 10.34 -10.38
C ILE A 24 -1.06 8.89 -10.70
N ILE A 25 -1.43 8.60 -11.95
CA ILE A 25 -1.76 7.24 -12.40
C ILE A 25 -0.56 6.30 -12.22
N LYS A 26 0.63 6.72 -12.65
CA LYS A 26 1.87 5.94 -12.50
C LYS A 26 2.18 5.67 -11.02
N ALA A 27 2.07 6.68 -10.16
CA ALA A 27 2.29 6.52 -8.72
C ALA A 27 1.28 5.54 -8.09
N ARG A 28 0.01 5.62 -8.49
CA ARG A 28 -1.05 4.70 -8.04
C ARG A 28 -0.76 3.26 -8.45
N TYR A 29 -0.44 3.01 -9.72
CA TYR A 29 -0.13 1.66 -10.19
C TYR A 29 1.10 1.08 -9.50
N LYS A 30 2.15 1.88 -9.29
CA LYS A 30 3.34 1.44 -8.54
C LYS A 30 2.98 0.97 -7.13
N ARG A 31 2.11 1.71 -6.42
CA ARG A 31 1.65 1.31 -5.07
C ARG A 31 0.82 0.03 -5.09
N ILE A 32 -0.07 -0.11 -6.06
CA ILE A 32 -0.88 -1.33 -6.22
C ILE A 32 0.01 -2.54 -6.48
N GLN A 33 1.01 -2.39 -7.35
CA GLN A 33 1.95 -3.46 -7.67
C GLN A 33 2.76 -3.89 -6.45
N ILE A 34 3.32 -2.95 -5.69
CA ILE A 34 4.04 -3.24 -4.45
C ILE A 34 3.13 -3.94 -3.42
N LEU A 35 1.89 -3.47 -3.26
CA LEU A 35 0.95 -4.09 -2.33
C LEU A 35 0.62 -5.54 -2.73
N LYS A 36 0.48 -5.78 -4.04
CA LYS A 36 0.26 -7.12 -4.59
C LYS A 36 1.46 -8.02 -4.32
N GLU A 37 2.67 -7.56 -4.60
CA GLU A 37 3.91 -8.31 -4.34
C GLU A 37 4.02 -8.69 -2.86
N ILE A 38 3.85 -7.73 -1.95
CA ILE A 38 3.89 -7.99 -0.51
C ILE A 38 2.84 -9.06 -0.13
N ARG A 39 1.61 -8.95 -0.63
CA ARG A 39 0.57 -9.95 -0.37
C ARG A 39 0.97 -11.32 -0.90
N ASP A 40 1.43 -11.40 -2.14
CA ASP A 40 1.83 -12.66 -2.78
C ASP A 40 2.97 -13.36 -2.01
N HIS A 41 3.92 -12.60 -1.46
CA HIS A 41 4.98 -13.17 -0.61
C HIS A 41 4.44 -13.66 0.74
N ILE A 42 3.50 -12.92 1.37
CA ILE A 42 2.86 -13.38 2.61
C ILE A 42 2.11 -14.69 2.34
N GLU A 43 1.30 -14.78 1.28
CA GLU A 43 0.49 -15.96 0.97
C GLU A 43 1.32 -17.23 0.71
N ARG A 44 2.60 -17.09 0.34
CA ARG A 44 3.54 -18.23 0.15
C ARG A 44 4.08 -18.81 1.46
N MET A 45 3.89 -18.13 2.59
CA MET A 45 4.33 -18.66 3.89
C MET A 45 3.50 -19.88 4.29
N GLU A 46 4.11 -20.80 5.03
CA GLU A 46 3.46 -22.05 5.45
C GLU A 46 2.55 -21.85 6.67
N ASP A 47 2.97 -21.06 7.65
CA ASP A 47 2.22 -20.86 8.90
C ASP A 47 1.10 -19.82 8.71
N GLU A 48 -0.15 -20.28 8.88
CA GLU A 48 -1.34 -19.43 8.74
C GLU A 48 -1.42 -18.30 9.77
N ASN A 49 -0.94 -18.51 11.00
CA ASN A 49 -0.93 -17.44 12.02
C ASN A 49 0.10 -16.37 11.68
N GLU A 50 1.25 -16.77 11.15
CA GLU A 50 2.26 -15.83 10.65
C GLU A 50 1.71 -15.00 9.48
N LYS A 51 1.02 -15.65 8.53
CA LYS A 51 0.31 -14.97 7.44
C LYS A 51 -0.70 -13.96 7.96
N ASP A 52 -1.59 -14.41 8.83
CA ASP A 52 -2.64 -13.57 9.41
C ASP A 52 -2.07 -12.33 10.11
N VAL A 53 -1.05 -12.50 10.94
CA VAL A 53 -0.41 -11.37 11.63
C VAL A 53 0.17 -10.35 10.63
N LEU A 54 0.86 -10.82 9.58
CA LEU A 54 1.45 -9.93 8.59
C LEU A 54 0.38 -9.24 7.72
N VAL A 55 -0.68 -9.96 7.30
CA VAL A 55 -1.81 -9.37 6.57
C VAL A 55 -2.49 -8.31 7.42
N TYR A 56 -2.85 -8.64 8.66
CA TYR A 56 -3.55 -7.69 9.52
C TYR A 56 -2.69 -6.47 9.83
N ARG A 57 -1.38 -6.65 10.03
CA ARG A 57 -0.49 -5.54 10.36
C ARG A 57 -0.14 -4.67 9.15
N TYR A 58 0.28 -5.25 8.03
CA TYR A 58 0.90 -4.50 6.93
C TYR A 58 -0.04 -4.25 5.75
N ILE A 59 -1.04 -5.12 5.54
CA ILE A 59 -2.02 -4.94 4.45
C ILE A 59 -3.25 -4.18 4.96
N ARG A 60 -3.72 -4.51 6.18
CA ARG A 60 -4.92 -3.88 6.75
C ARG A 60 -4.63 -2.75 7.74
N ASN A 61 -3.36 -2.51 8.07
CA ASN A 61 -2.93 -1.46 8.99
C ASN A 61 -3.65 -1.49 10.37
N MET A 62 -3.92 -2.70 10.89
CA MET A 62 -4.59 -2.87 12.18
C MET A 62 -3.64 -2.59 13.35
N LYS A 63 -4.18 -2.11 14.48
CA LYS A 63 -3.40 -1.97 15.72
C LYS A 63 -3.16 -3.35 16.34
N TRP A 64 -2.10 -3.47 17.14
CA TRP A 64 -1.76 -4.75 17.78
C TRP A 64 -2.87 -5.27 18.69
N GLU A 65 -3.60 -4.37 19.33
CA GLU A 65 -4.72 -4.68 20.21
C GLU A 65 -5.89 -5.27 19.40
N ASP A 66 -6.21 -4.70 18.24
CA ASP A 66 -7.26 -5.22 17.35
C ASP A 66 -6.88 -6.59 16.77
N ILE A 67 -5.59 -6.77 16.43
CA ILE A 67 -5.07 -8.06 15.94
C ILE A 67 -5.17 -9.13 17.03
N ALA A 68 -4.80 -8.78 18.27
CA ALA A 68 -4.91 -9.67 19.42
C ALA A 68 -6.36 -10.13 19.64
N VAL A 69 -7.33 -9.21 19.59
CA VAL A 69 -8.75 -9.55 19.65
C VAL A 69 -9.15 -10.45 18.48
N LYS A 70 -8.77 -10.08 17.25
CA LYS A 70 -9.15 -10.79 16.02
C LYS A 70 -8.63 -12.22 15.97
N MET A 71 -7.39 -12.45 16.43
CA MET A 71 -6.76 -13.76 16.46
C MET A 71 -7.04 -14.53 17.75
N ASN A 72 -7.85 -13.98 18.67
CA ASN A 72 -8.12 -14.56 19.97
C ASN A 72 -6.85 -14.90 20.78
N TYR A 73 -5.88 -13.98 20.75
CA TYR A 73 -4.61 -14.10 21.45
C TYR A 73 -4.37 -12.93 22.39
N ARG A 74 -3.50 -13.13 23.39
CA ARG A 74 -2.92 -12.00 24.12
C ARG A 74 -1.95 -11.25 23.21
N ARG A 75 -1.89 -9.93 23.35
CA ARG A 75 -0.96 -9.05 22.59
C ARG A 75 0.48 -9.56 22.56
N GLN A 76 1.00 -10.06 23.68
CA GLN A 76 2.36 -10.62 23.77
C GLN A 76 2.56 -11.84 22.86
N HIS A 77 1.53 -12.67 22.69
CA HIS A 77 1.59 -13.82 21.81
C HIS A 77 1.57 -13.38 20.34
N VAL A 78 0.71 -12.43 19.97
CA VAL A 78 0.71 -11.83 18.63
C VAL A 78 2.07 -11.26 18.27
N LEU A 79 2.73 -10.54 19.17
CA LEU A 79 4.07 -9.99 18.93
C LEU A 79 5.14 -11.08 18.79
N ARG A 80 4.99 -12.21 19.49
CA ARG A 80 5.88 -13.36 19.32
C ARG A 80 5.69 -14.03 17.96
N ILE A 81 4.45 -14.22 17.53
CA ILE A 81 4.12 -14.75 16.19
C ILE A 81 4.66 -13.79 15.13
N HIS A 82 4.44 -12.48 15.29
CA HIS A 82 4.98 -11.44 14.42
C HIS A 82 6.50 -11.55 14.26
N GLY A 83 7.24 -11.69 15.38
CA GLY A 83 8.69 -11.83 15.35
C GLY A 83 9.14 -13.07 14.57
N LYS A 84 8.46 -14.21 14.75
CA LYS A 84 8.73 -15.44 13.98
C LYS A 84 8.39 -15.27 12.49
N ALA A 85 7.23 -14.68 12.20
CA ALA A 85 6.78 -14.39 10.85
C ALA A 85 7.81 -13.57 10.08
N LEU A 86 8.39 -12.54 10.69
CA LEU A 86 9.44 -11.72 10.06
C LEU A 86 10.73 -12.50 9.77
N ILE A 87 11.09 -13.47 10.61
CA ILE A 87 12.26 -14.34 10.40
C ILE A 87 12.00 -15.32 9.26
N ASN A 88 10.77 -15.85 9.18
CA ASN A 88 10.37 -16.85 8.19
C ASN A 88 9.96 -16.24 6.84
N PHE A 89 9.68 -14.94 6.80
CA PHE A 89 9.28 -14.23 5.60
C PHE A 89 10.42 -14.19 4.58
N LYS A 90 10.15 -14.71 3.37
CA LYS A 90 11.09 -14.72 2.24
C LYS A 90 10.54 -13.85 1.11
N MET A 91 11.35 -12.91 0.64
CA MET A 91 11.12 -12.22 -0.64
C MET A 91 11.39 -13.19 -1.79
#